data_AF-A9QQY8-F1
#
_entry.id   AF-A9QQY8-F1
#
_cell.length_a   1.000
_cell.length_b   1.000
_cell.length_c   1.000
_cell.angle_alpha   90.00
_cell.angle_beta   90.00
_cell.angle_gamma   90.00
#
_symmetry.space_group_name_H-M   'P 1'
#
loop_
_entity.id
_entity.type
_entity.pdbx_description
1 polymer ?
#
loop_
_entity_poly.entity_id
_entity_poly.type
_entity_poly.pdbx_seq_one_letter_code
_entity_poly.pdbx_strand_id
1 'polypeptide(L)' 'HCFDNKKRVYDWRLIFGAQEIEYGTNMPVNDPLQERYVERIIIHEKYNIVTEGNDIALLKVTPPVPCGPFIGVGC' A
#
# COMPACT_ATOMS: atom_id res chain seq x y z
N HIS A 1 8.64 -8.34 5.64
CA HIS A 1 9.61 -7.27 5.98
C HIS A 1 9.10 -5.83 5.90
N CYS A 2 8.31 -5.40 4.89
CA CYS A 2 8.01 -3.95 4.69
C CYS A 2 7.43 -3.24 5.94
N PHE A 3 6.70 -3.98 6.77
CA PHE A 3 5.99 -3.46 7.94
C PHE A 3 6.68 -3.75 9.27
N ASP A 4 7.93 -4.23 9.29
CA ASP A 4 8.58 -4.68 10.54
C ASP A 4 8.81 -3.54 11.54
N ASN A 5 9.18 -2.36 11.03
CA ASN A 5 9.37 -1.15 11.84
C ASN A 5 8.15 -0.21 11.84
N LYS A 6 7.31 -0.28 10.81
CA LYS A 6 6.14 0.61 10.60
C LYS A 6 4.87 -0.22 10.48
N LYS A 7 4.35 -0.64 11.65
CA LYS A 7 3.19 -1.55 11.76
C LYS A 7 1.83 -0.85 11.80
N ARG A 8 1.81 0.48 11.92
CA ARG A 8 0.56 1.21 12.18
C ARG A 8 -0.01 1.65 10.84
N VAL A 9 -1.32 1.52 10.70
CA VAL A 9 -2.01 1.81 9.42
C VAL A 9 -1.82 3.25 8.93
N TYR A 10 -1.64 4.19 9.85
CA TYR A 10 -1.42 5.60 9.56
C TYR A 10 0.05 5.97 9.28
N ASP A 11 0.99 5.03 9.41
CA ASP A 11 2.37 5.22 8.95
C ASP A 11 2.46 5.16 7.41
N TRP A 12 1.37 4.83 6.71
CA TRP A 12 1.34 4.55 5.28
C TRP A 12 0.28 5.35 4.51
N ARG A 13 0.61 5.60 3.24
CA ARG A 13 -0.28 6.04 2.18
C ARG A 13 -0.08 5.16 0.96
N LEU A 14 -1.18 4.82 0.29
CA LEU A 14 -1.17 4.01 -0.92
C LEU A 14 -1.49 4.91 -2.11
N ILE A 15 -0.63 4.90 -3.12
CA ILE A 15 -0.77 5.70 -4.34
C ILE A 15 -1.04 4.76 -5.51
N PHE A 16 -2.11 5.02 -6.25
CA PHE A 16 -2.56 4.21 -7.39
C PHE A 16 -2.64 5.05 -8.67
N GLY A 17 -2.47 4.40 -9.83
CA GLY A 17 -2.58 5.05 -11.14
C GLY A 17 -1.44 6.01 -11.47
N ALA A 18 -0.32 5.92 -10.74
CA ALA A 18 0.84 6.79 -10.93
C ALA A 18 1.81 6.22 -11.96
N GLN A 19 2.28 7.08 -12.86
CA GLN A 19 3.46 6.82 -13.70
C GLN A 19 4.74 7.39 -13.06
N GLU A 20 4.60 8.52 -12.35
CA GLU A 20 5.68 9.20 -11.64
C GLU A 20 5.25 9.52 -10.21
N ILE A 21 6.22 9.56 -9.28
CA ILE A 21 6.00 9.87 -7.87
C ILE A 21 7.05 10.90 -7.43
N GLU A 22 6.62 11.95 -6.74
CA GLU A 22 7.51 12.96 -6.16
C GLU A 22 7.97 12.52 -4.76
N TYR A 23 9.29 12.54 -4.53
CA TYR A 23 9.86 12.14 -3.25
C TYR A 23 9.66 13.21 -2.16
N GLY A 24 9.11 12.81 -1.01
CA GLY A 24 9.01 13.67 0.17
C GLY A 24 7.95 14.77 0.09
N THR A 25 7.05 14.71 -0.91
CA THR A 25 5.95 15.67 -1.03
C THR A 25 4.88 15.44 0.03
N ASN A 26 4.31 16.54 0.52
CA ASN A 26 3.13 16.54 1.39
C ASN A 26 1.88 17.04 0.66
N MET A 27 1.98 17.25 -0.66
CA MET A 27 0.84 17.66 -1.47
C MET A 27 -0.06 16.44 -1.78
N PRO A 28 -1.38 16.61 -1.77
CA PRO A 28 -2.28 15.54 -2.20
C PRO A 28 -2.06 15.24 -3.69
N VAL A 29 -2.32 13.99 -4.09
CA VAL A 29 -2.32 13.63 -5.52
C VAL A 29 -3.56 14.18 -6.21
N ASN A 30 -3.42 14.51 -7.50
CA ASN A 30 -4.52 14.96 -8.35
C ASN A 30 -4.91 13.85 -9.34
N ASP A 31 -6.16 13.91 -9.82
CA ASP A 31 -6.64 13.00 -10.86
C ASP A 31 -5.67 12.98 -12.08
N PRO A 32 -5.39 11.80 -12.66
CA PRO A 32 -6.04 10.50 -12.42
C PRO A 32 -5.42 9.65 -11.28
N LEU A 33 -4.40 10.16 -10.56
CA LEU A 33 -3.78 9.45 -9.45
C LEU A 33 -4.74 9.41 -8.25
N GLN A 34 -4.66 8.32 -7.48
CA GLN A 34 -5.52 8.15 -6.33
C GLN A 34 -4.70 7.82 -5.08
N GLU A 35 -4.89 8.61 -4.03
CA GLU A 35 -4.35 8.34 -2.70
C GLU A 35 -5.40 7.63 -1.84
N ARG A 36 -4.96 6.62 -1.08
CA ARG A 36 -5.78 5.90 -0.10
C ARG A 36 -5.06 5.64 1.21
N TYR A 37 -5.88 5.34 2.21
CA TYR A 37 -5.45 4.92 3.53
C TYR A 37 -5.40 3.40 3.60
N VAL A 38 -4.57 2.91 4.52
CA VAL A 38 -4.61 1.51 4.94
C VAL A 38 -5.67 1.37 6.02
N GLU A 39 -6.61 0.46 5.85
CA GLU A 39 -7.57 0.07 6.88
C GLU A 39 -7.00 -1.02 7.78
N ARG A 40 -6.30 -1.98 7.19
CA ARG A 40 -5.71 -3.13 7.90
C ARG A 40 -4.47 -3.64 7.20
N ILE A 41 -3.47 -4.01 8.00
CA ILE A 41 -2.28 -4.75 7.58
C ILE A 41 -2.43 -6.18 8.11
N ILE A 42 -2.33 -7.18 7.24
CA ILE A 42 -2.42 -8.60 7.58
C ILE A 42 -1.09 -9.24 7.19
N ILE A 43 -0.26 -9.56 8.18
CA ILE A 43 1.02 -10.25 7.99
C ILE A 43 0.76 -11.76 8.05
N HIS A 44 1.40 -12.53 7.18
CA HIS A 44 1.32 -13.99 7.22
C HIS A 44 1.72 -14.53 8.60
N GLU A 45 0.94 -15.46 9.15
CA GLU A 45 1.06 -15.90 10.55
C GLU A 45 2.38 -16.62 10.83
N LYS A 46 3.00 -17.19 9.80
CA LYS A 46 4.32 -17.85 9.86
C LYS A 46 5.46 -16.98 9.32
N TYR A 47 5.24 -15.68 9.15
CA TYR A 47 6.31 -14.77 8.76
C TYR A 47 7.46 -14.83 9.79
N ASN A 48 8.69 -14.94 9.31
CA ASN A 48 9.88 -14.95 10.15
C ASN A 48 10.89 -13.90 9.66
N ILE A 49 11.08 -12.86 10.46
CA ILE A 49 11.98 -11.74 10.18
C ILE A 49 13.47 -12.13 10.11
N VAL A 50 13.89 -13.21 10.77
CA VAL A 50 15.29 -13.65 10.76
C VAL A 50 15.63 -14.41 9.48
N THR A 51 14.68 -15.19 8.96
CA THR A 51 14.89 -16.03 7.77
C THR A 51 14.24 -15.47 6.51
N GLU A 52 13.50 -14.36 6.61
CA GLU A 52 12.58 -13.84 5.58
C GLU A 52 11.60 -14.90 5.07
N GLY A 53 11.26 -15.86 5.93
CA GLY A 53 10.36 -16.96 5.60
C GLY A 53 8.92 -16.48 5.54
N ASN A 54 8.16 -16.92 4.53
CA ASN A 54 6.76 -16.52 4.29
C ASN A 54 6.57 -14.99 4.24
N ASP A 55 7.46 -14.29 3.57
CA ASP A 55 7.42 -12.84 3.42
C ASP A 55 6.31 -12.40 2.45
N ILE A 56 5.08 -12.39 2.97
CA ILE A 56 3.87 -11.94 2.27
C ILE A 56 2.91 -11.28 3.26
N ALA A 57 2.22 -10.25 2.78
CA ALA A 57 1.20 -9.53 3.54
C ALA A 57 0.07 -9.07 2.63
N LEU A 58 -1.11 -8.85 3.22
CA LEU A 58 -2.26 -8.23 2.56
C LEU A 58 -2.56 -6.88 3.21
N LEU A 59 -2.93 -5.90 2.37
CA LEU A 59 -3.43 -4.61 2.81
C LEU A 59 -4.90 -4.47 2.44
N LYS A 60 -5.73 -4.12 3.43
CA LYS A 60 -7.10 -3.66 3.17
C LYS A 60 -7.07 -2.16 2.94
N VAL A 61 -7.56 -1.72 1.79
CA VAL A 61 -7.54 -0.32 1.36
C VAL A 61 -8.84 0.39 1.72
N THR A 62 -8.78 1.64 2.18
CA THR A 62 -9.96 2.47 2.44
C THR A 62 -9.75 3.94 2.05
N PRO A 63 -10.75 4.61 1.44
CA PRO A 63 -11.92 4.01 0.80
C PRO A 63 -11.53 3.08 -0.37
N PRO A 64 -12.47 2.31 -0.95
CA PRO A 64 -12.18 1.48 -2.12
C PRO A 64 -11.54 2.27 -3.27
N VAL A 65 -10.75 1.58 -4.10
CA VAL A 65 -10.12 2.17 -5.29
C VAL A 65 -10.95 1.77 -6.52
N PRO A 66 -11.64 2.71 -7.18
CA PRO A 66 -12.26 2.43 -8.47
C PRO A 66 -11.18 2.12 -9.51
N CYS A 67 -11.37 1.01 -10.22
CA CYS A 67 -10.57 0.69 -11.40
C CYS A 67 -10.91 1.63 -12.55
N GLY A 68 -9.98 1.78 -13.49
CA GLY A 68 -10.10 2.66 -14.64
C GLY A 68 -8.96 2.47 -15.63
N PRO A 69 -8.73 3.43 -16.54
CA PRO A 69 -7.70 3.31 -17.57
C PRO A 69 -6.27 3.08 -17.03
N PHE A 70 -6.00 3.52 -15.79
CA PHE A 70 -4.68 3.46 -15.15
C PHE A 70 -4.63 2.57 -13.90
N ILE A 71 -5.76 1.96 -13.51
CA ILE A 71 -5.84 1.12 -12.29
C ILE A 71 -6.66 -0.12 -12.61
N GLY A 72 -6.05 -1.29 -12.41
CA GLY A 72 -6.69 -2.59 -12.64
C GLY A 72 -6.17 -3.66 -11.69
N VAL A 73 -6.81 -4.84 -11.74
CA VAL A 73 -6.40 -6.02 -10.96
C VAL A 73 -5.35 -6.82 -11.73
N GLY A 74 -4.35 -7.32 -11.01
CA GLY A 74 -3.39 -8.30 -11.55
C GLY A 74 -3.93 -9.73 -11.45
N CYS A 75 -3.33 -10.63 -12.22
CA CYS A 75 -3.51 -12.09 -12.12
C CYS A 75 -2.18 -12.75 -11.79
#